data_AF-A0A0K2TW07-F1
#
_entry.id   AF-A0A0K2TW07-F1
#
_cell.length_a   1.000
_cell.length_b   1.000
_cell.length_c   1.000
_cell.angle_alpha   90.00
_cell.angle_beta   90.00
_cell.angle_gamma   90.00
#
_symmetry.space_group_name_H-M   'P 1'
#
loop_
_entity.id
_entity.type
_entity.pdbx_description
1 polymer ?
#
loop_
_entity_poly.entity_id
_entity_poly.type
_entity_poly.pdbx_seq_one_letter_code
_entity_poly.pdbx_strand_id
1 'polypeptide(L)'
;MEIETFEIKSGEKVLLLWKTMPNDESIFDNYISRIHEIVFPGRGLVYSHNVDAFEQVLDKFPWKFDVVLSGVIRPFTINHELELLSKIVEVSKPACRFYLTQFHNPSFSSALKLCGIHEKSVSPLGTEILTTEAIKEINDTYGTGPVQVNFHSCLFPSFETGSITATRSIASKKPQPVGNVWSLPDDDLNDVDNIDSEDLLDPEDLKKPEASELRVCGTTGKRKACKDCSCGLREELDAGKEPGTKDVNSSCGSCYLGDAFRCASCPYLGMPAFKPG
;
A
#
# COMPACT_ATOMS: atom_id res chain seq x y z
N MET A 1 -18.76 27.36 0.11
CA MET A 1 -19.50 26.44 0.99
C MET A 1 -19.73 27.13 2.32
N GLU A 2 -20.84 26.81 2.99
CA GLU A 2 -21.14 27.32 4.33
C GLU A 2 -20.24 26.66 5.37
N ILE A 3 -19.88 27.37 6.43
CA ILE A 3 -18.94 26.90 7.45
C ILE A 3 -19.56 25.79 8.31
N GLU A 4 -20.89 25.73 8.35
CA GLU A 4 -21.68 24.75 9.11
C GLU A 4 -21.50 23.31 8.62
N THR A 5 -20.98 23.10 7.41
CA THR A 5 -20.66 21.76 6.91
C THR A 5 -19.40 21.17 7.54
N PHE A 6 -18.57 22.01 8.18
CA PHE A 6 -17.33 21.57 8.82
C PHE A 6 -17.58 21.32 10.31
N GLU A 7 -17.35 20.09 10.77
CA GLU A 7 -17.52 19.68 12.17
C GLU A 7 -16.37 20.22 13.08
N ILE A 8 -16.03 21.50 12.98
CA ILE A 8 -14.89 22.13 13.68
C ILE A 8 -15.25 22.35 15.16
N LYS A 9 -14.36 21.98 16.07
CA LYS A 9 -14.54 22.22 17.52
C LYS A 9 -13.63 23.33 18.03
N SER A 10 -14.01 23.93 19.15
CA SER A 10 -13.20 24.93 19.84
C SER A 10 -11.85 24.32 20.29
N GLY A 11 -10.74 24.99 20.00
CA GLY A 11 -9.40 24.55 20.42
C GLY A 11 -8.61 23.71 19.42
N GLU A 12 -9.19 23.42 18.26
CA GLU A 12 -8.54 22.61 17.23
C GLU A 12 -7.57 23.43 16.36
N LYS A 13 -6.55 22.76 15.82
CA LYS A 13 -5.64 23.38 14.84
C LYS A 13 -6.15 23.08 13.43
N VAL A 14 -6.50 24.14 12.71
CA VAL A 14 -7.10 24.05 11.37
C VAL A 14 -6.07 24.50 10.33
N LEU A 15 -5.86 23.69 9.30
CA LEU A 15 -5.06 24.03 8.12
C LEU A 15 -5.99 24.28 6.92
N LEU A 16 -5.84 25.44 6.29
CA LEU A 16 -6.53 25.84 5.07
C LEU A 16 -5.55 25.87 3.90
N LEU A 17 -5.83 25.08 2.87
CA LEU A 17 -5.05 25.00 1.64
C LEU A 17 -5.84 25.58 0.46
N TRP A 18 -5.22 26.52 -0.26
CA TRP A 18 -5.76 27.18 -1.44
C TRP A 18 -4.70 27.26 -2.54
N LYS A 19 -5.12 27.33 -3.81
CA LYS A 19 -4.18 27.46 -4.95
C LYS A 19 -4.28 28.85 -5.58
N THR A 20 -5.47 29.22 -6.01
CA THR A 20 -5.74 30.54 -6.57
C THR A 20 -6.54 31.36 -5.57
N MET A 21 -6.15 32.60 -5.33
CA MET A 21 -6.96 33.50 -4.50
C MET A 21 -8.30 33.79 -5.20
N PRO A 22 -9.41 33.91 -4.45
CA PRO A 22 -10.65 34.45 -4.99
C PRO A 22 -10.43 35.88 -5.50
N ASN A 23 -11.22 36.28 -6.51
CA ASN A 23 -11.19 37.65 -7.05
C ASN A 23 -11.53 38.71 -5.99
N ASP A 24 -12.28 38.33 -4.94
CA ASP A 24 -12.63 39.19 -3.80
C ASP A 24 -11.89 38.72 -2.53
N GLU A 25 -10.81 39.41 -2.15
CA GLU A 25 -10.04 39.14 -0.93
C GLU A 25 -10.91 39.22 0.34
N SER A 26 -11.90 40.11 0.34
CA SER A 26 -12.83 40.28 1.47
C SER A 26 -13.62 39.02 1.83
N ILE A 27 -13.91 38.16 0.84
CA ILE A 27 -14.60 36.89 1.07
C ILE A 27 -13.69 35.93 1.83
N PHE A 28 -12.41 35.92 1.48
CA PHE A 28 -11.40 35.10 2.12
C PHE A 28 -11.17 35.51 3.57
N ASP A 29 -11.00 36.81 3.82
CA ASP A 29 -10.78 37.34 5.17
C ASP A 29 -11.98 37.12 6.09
N ASN A 30 -13.19 37.32 5.58
CA ASN A 30 -14.42 37.02 6.32
C ASN A 30 -14.51 35.53 6.65
N TYR A 31 -14.17 34.66 5.70
CA TYR A 31 -14.17 33.22 5.90
C TYR A 31 -13.17 32.79 6.98
N ILE A 32 -11.94 33.29 6.94
CA ILE A 32 -10.92 33.02 7.97
C ILE A 32 -11.36 33.56 9.33
N SER A 33 -11.91 34.77 9.38
CA SER A 33 -12.38 35.40 10.62
C SER A 33 -13.46 34.55 11.30
N ARG A 34 -14.42 34.03 10.53
CA ARG A 34 -15.46 33.13 11.06
C ARG A 34 -14.90 31.81 11.59
N ILE A 35 -13.94 31.18 10.90
CA ILE A 35 -13.29 29.97 11.41
C ILE A 35 -12.52 30.29 12.69
N HIS A 36 -11.81 31.41 12.71
CA HIS A 36 -11.06 31.86 13.88
C HIS A 36 -11.99 32.08 15.08
N GLU A 37 -13.15 32.71 14.90
CA GLU A 37 -14.17 32.89 15.96
C GLU A 37 -14.65 31.57 16.58
N ILE A 38 -14.82 30.52 15.78
CA ILE A 38 -15.25 29.18 16.25
C ILE A 38 -14.13 28.49 17.03
N VAL A 39 -12.89 28.64 16.57
CA VAL A 39 -11.72 27.91 17.06
C VAL A 39 -11.07 28.57 18.29
N PHE A 40 -11.12 29.90 18.36
CA PHE A 40 -10.45 30.73 19.36
C PHE A 40 -10.82 30.43 20.83
N PRO A 41 -12.08 30.12 21.21
CA PRO A 41 -12.45 29.86 22.60
C PRO A 41 -11.64 28.74 23.28
N GLY A 42 -11.05 27.82 22.51
CA GLY A 42 -10.19 26.75 23.01
C GLY A 42 -8.68 26.93 22.80
N ARG A 43 -8.20 28.14 22.43
CA ARG A 43 -6.81 28.41 21.97
C ARG A 43 -6.40 27.65 20.70
N GLY A 44 -7.36 27.35 19.84
CA GLY A 44 -7.03 26.76 18.54
C GLY A 44 -6.42 27.81 17.60
N LEU A 45 -5.79 27.35 16.53
CA LEU A 45 -5.04 28.18 15.60
C LEU A 45 -5.45 27.85 14.17
N VAL A 46 -5.55 28.86 13.32
CA VAL A 46 -5.89 28.73 11.91
C VAL A 46 -4.67 29.07 11.08
N TYR A 47 -4.28 28.17 10.18
CA TYR A 47 -3.16 28.34 9.26
C TYR A 47 -3.67 28.35 7.85
N SER A 48 -3.21 29.31 7.05
CA SER A 48 -3.60 29.44 5.65
C SER A 48 -2.35 29.39 4.79
N HIS A 49 -2.29 28.44 3.86
CA HIS A 49 -1.14 28.23 2.99
C HIS A 49 -1.56 27.98 1.55
N ASN A 50 -0.71 28.44 0.64
CA ASN A 50 -0.83 28.12 -0.76
C ASN A 50 -0.32 26.69 -1.03
N VAL A 51 -1.00 25.93 -1.90
CA VAL A 51 -0.63 24.55 -2.26
C VAL A 51 0.78 24.46 -2.86
N ASP A 52 1.16 25.37 -3.75
CA ASP A 52 2.46 25.34 -4.43
C ASP A 52 3.61 25.65 -3.45
N ALA A 53 3.34 26.48 -2.45
CA ALA A 53 4.30 26.80 -1.40
C ALA A 53 4.30 25.79 -0.25
N PHE A 54 3.30 24.90 -0.18
CA PHE A 54 3.09 24.01 0.95
C PHE A 54 4.27 23.04 1.15
N GLU A 55 4.86 22.57 0.05
CA GLU A 55 5.99 21.65 0.06
C GLU A 55 7.20 22.16 0.85
N GLN A 56 7.44 23.47 0.79
CA GLN A 56 8.61 24.11 1.41
C GLN A 56 8.41 24.42 2.90
N VAL A 57 7.21 24.17 3.43
CA VAL A 57 6.82 24.55 4.79
C VAL A 57 6.58 23.31 5.67
N LEU A 58 6.53 22.10 5.10
CA LEU A 58 6.29 20.86 5.85
C LEU A 58 7.22 20.68 7.05
N ASP A 59 8.52 20.90 6.86
CA ASP A 59 9.54 20.77 7.92
C ASP A 59 9.48 21.87 8.99
N LYS A 60 8.72 22.95 8.74
CA LYS A 60 8.69 24.14 9.60
C LYS A 60 7.56 24.11 10.62
N PHE A 61 6.63 23.17 10.53
CA PHE A 61 5.50 23.12 11.47
C PHE A 61 5.91 22.40 12.77
N PRO A 62 5.91 23.09 13.92
CA PRO A 62 6.23 22.46 15.20
C PRO A 62 5.04 21.65 15.78
N TRP A 63 3.90 21.60 15.08
CA TRP A 63 2.70 20.90 15.51
C TRP A 63 2.02 20.17 14.36
N LYS A 64 1.15 19.20 14.71
CA LYS A 64 0.25 18.50 13.77
C LYS A 64 -1.16 19.10 13.81
N PHE A 65 -1.91 18.96 12.72
CA PHE A 65 -3.24 19.54 12.53
C PHE A 65 -4.37 18.55 12.84
N ASP A 66 -5.47 19.05 13.41
CA ASP A 66 -6.68 18.27 13.75
C ASP A 66 -7.71 18.27 12.61
N VAL A 67 -7.76 19.38 11.85
CA VAL A 67 -8.68 19.56 10.73
C VAL A 67 -7.92 20.15 9.55
N VAL A 68 -8.09 19.57 8.37
CA VAL A 68 -7.55 20.09 7.11
C VAL A 68 -8.70 20.41 6.16
N LEU A 69 -8.68 21.63 5.63
CA LEU A 69 -9.63 22.16 4.66
C LEU A 69 -8.84 22.45 3.37
N SER A 70 -9.14 21.75 2.28
CA SER A 70 -8.44 21.97 1.01
C SER A 70 -9.42 22.29 -0.11
N GLY A 71 -9.21 23.42 -0.79
CA GLY A 71 -10.06 23.81 -1.92
C GLY A 71 -11.49 24.14 -1.50
N VAL A 72 -11.69 24.62 -0.27
CA VAL A 72 -13.02 24.94 0.26
C VAL A 72 -13.51 26.33 -0.21
N ILE A 73 -12.59 27.14 -0.70
CA ILE A 73 -12.82 28.50 -1.20
C ILE A 73 -12.74 28.48 -2.73
N ARG A 74 -13.61 29.28 -3.37
CA ARG A 74 -13.61 29.43 -4.83
C ARG A 74 -12.37 30.20 -5.28
N PRO A 75 -11.78 29.88 -6.44
CA PRO A 75 -12.17 28.82 -7.39
C PRO A 75 -11.64 27.44 -6.97
N PHE A 76 -12.43 26.39 -7.20
CA PHE A 76 -12.10 25.00 -6.86
C PHE A 76 -11.12 24.36 -7.86
N THR A 77 -9.91 24.92 -7.95
CA THR A 77 -8.88 24.57 -8.96
C THR A 77 -7.82 23.60 -8.44
N ILE A 78 -8.05 22.98 -7.28
CA ILE A 78 -7.06 22.12 -6.64
C ILE A 78 -7.21 20.69 -7.12
N ASN A 79 -6.09 20.10 -7.52
CA ASN A 79 -5.98 18.70 -7.89
C ASN A 79 -5.25 17.97 -6.75
N HIS A 80 -5.94 17.11 -6.02
CA HIS A 80 -5.31 16.31 -4.97
C HIS A 80 -4.73 15.04 -5.57
N GLU A 81 -3.49 15.13 -6.03
CA GLU A 81 -2.69 13.96 -6.42
C GLU A 81 -2.04 13.31 -5.19
N LEU A 82 -1.47 12.12 -5.41
CA LEU A 82 -0.84 11.33 -4.34
C LEU A 82 0.24 12.11 -3.57
N GLU A 83 1.00 12.95 -4.26
CA GLU A 83 2.05 13.78 -3.65
C GLU A 83 1.51 14.84 -2.70
N LEU A 84 0.39 15.49 -3.04
CA LEU A 84 -0.22 16.47 -2.14
C LEU A 84 -0.87 15.77 -0.94
N LEU A 85 -1.54 14.64 -1.18
CA LEU A 85 -2.18 13.88 -0.12
C LEU A 85 -1.16 13.32 0.87
N SER A 86 -0.02 12.79 0.42
CA SER A 86 1.03 12.28 1.31
C SER A 86 1.60 13.37 2.23
N LYS A 87 1.80 14.58 1.69
CA LYS A 87 2.24 15.76 2.46
C LYS A 87 1.19 16.18 3.49
N ILE A 88 -0.09 16.14 3.13
CA ILE A 88 -1.19 16.42 4.07
C ILE A 88 -1.24 15.37 5.19
N VAL A 89 -1.09 14.08 4.86
CA VAL A 89 -1.03 12.99 5.85
C VAL A 89 0.08 13.26 6.84
N GLU A 90 1.26 13.66 6.37
CA GLU A 90 2.42 13.91 7.22
C GLU A 90 2.18 15.01 8.26
N VAL A 91 1.49 16.10 7.91
CA VAL A 91 1.20 17.19 8.86
C VAL A 91 -0.04 16.93 9.73
N SER A 92 -0.83 15.92 9.41
CA SER A 92 -2.08 15.60 10.10
C SER A 92 -1.87 14.77 11.37
N LYS A 93 -2.79 14.90 12.33
CA LYS A 93 -2.89 14.00 13.49
C LYS A 93 -3.64 12.70 13.14
N PRO A 94 -3.46 11.62 13.92
CA PRO A 94 -4.34 10.44 13.82
C PRO A 94 -5.79 10.86 14.06
N ALA A 95 -6.73 10.30 13.29
CA ALA A 95 -8.15 10.67 13.29
C ALA A 95 -8.44 12.15 12.92
N CYS A 96 -7.56 12.79 12.14
CA CYS A 96 -7.80 14.11 11.56
C CYS A 96 -9.03 14.11 10.63
N ARG A 97 -9.82 15.19 10.67
CA ARG A 97 -10.92 15.41 9.72
C ARG A 97 -10.42 16.16 8.51
N PHE A 98 -10.68 15.61 7.34
CA PHE A 98 -10.25 16.18 6.08
C PHE A 98 -11.45 16.51 5.23
N TYR A 99 -11.53 17.77 4.81
CA TYR A 99 -12.57 18.21 3.89
C TYR A 99 -11.88 18.76 2.65
N LEU A 100 -12.21 18.19 1.51
CA LEU A 100 -11.61 18.59 0.25
C LEU A 100 -12.69 18.74 -0.83
N THR A 101 -12.38 19.57 -1.82
CA THR A 101 -13.22 19.74 -3.00
C THR A 101 -12.37 19.48 -4.22
N GLN A 102 -12.82 18.56 -5.08
CA GLN A 102 -12.08 18.15 -6.25
C GLN A 102 -13.02 17.93 -7.43
N PHE A 103 -12.56 18.24 -8.63
CA PHE A 103 -13.22 17.88 -9.88
C PHE A 103 -13.12 16.38 -10.12
N HIS A 104 -14.05 15.83 -10.89
CA HIS A 104 -14.08 14.40 -11.18
C HIS A 104 -12.76 13.93 -11.82
N ASN A 105 -11.99 13.14 -11.06
CA ASN A 105 -10.75 12.51 -11.51
C ASN A 105 -10.79 11.01 -11.15
N PRO A 106 -10.59 10.10 -12.12
CA PRO A 106 -10.67 8.65 -11.87
C PRO A 106 -9.56 8.13 -10.95
N SER A 107 -8.40 8.79 -10.91
CA SER A 107 -7.25 8.41 -10.08
C SER A 107 -7.42 8.80 -8.61
N PHE A 108 -8.27 9.78 -8.31
CA PHE A 108 -8.42 10.36 -6.97
C PHE A 108 -8.86 9.34 -5.92
N SER A 109 -9.86 8.49 -6.22
CA SER A 109 -10.32 7.45 -5.29
C SER A 109 -9.21 6.45 -4.92
N SER A 110 -8.35 6.11 -5.89
CA SER A 110 -7.19 5.25 -5.65
C SER A 110 -6.13 5.96 -4.80
N ALA A 111 -5.85 7.24 -5.06
CA ALA A 111 -4.91 8.04 -4.29
C ALA A 111 -5.33 8.18 -2.81
N LEU A 112 -6.62 8.45 -2.55
CA LEU A 112 -7.17 8.46 -1.19
C LEU A 112 -6.93 7.14 -0.45
N LYS A 113 -7.21 6.01 -1.11
CA LYS A 113 -7.02 4.67 -0.54
C LYS A 113 -5.55 4.36 -0.27
N LEU A 114 -4.65 4.77 -1.15
CA LEU A 114 -3.20 4.60 -0.96
C LEU A 114 -2.67 5.40 0.23
N CYS A 115 -3.23 6.59 0.48
CA CYS A 115 -2.92 7.39 1.67
C CYS A 115 -3.64 6.89 2.94
N GLY A 116 -4.45 5.83 2.86
CA GLY A 116 -5.22 5.29 3.98
C GLY A 116 -6.38 6.18 4.43
N ILE A 117 -6.80 7.15 3.60
CA ILE A 117 -7.86 8.10 3.92
C ILE A 117 -9.23 7.46 3.69
N HIS A 118 -10.09 7.47 4.70
CA HIS A 118 -11.44 6.94 4.60
C HIS A 118 -12.44 8.02 4.19
N GLU A 119 -13.20 7.77 3.14
CA GLU A 119 -14.26 8.64 2.67
C GLU A 119 -15.55 8.40 3.47
N LYS A 120 -16.07 9.43 4.14
CA LYS A 120 -17.29 9.39 4.95
C LYS A 120 -18.53 9.75 4.10
N SER A 121 -18.42 10.79 3.29
CA SER A 121 -19.52 11.24 2.43
C SER A 121 -19.04 12.02 1.22
N VAL A 122 -19.77 11.88 0.11
CA VAL A 122 -19.56 12.63 -1.13
C VAL A 122 -20.83 13.41 -1.45
N SER A 123 -20.70 14.71 -1.67
CA SER A 123 -21.79 15.54 -2.17
C SER A 123 -21.38 16.23 -3.46
N PRO A 124 -22.10 16.03 -4.57
CA PRO A 124 -21.83 16.75 -5.81
C PRO A 124 -22.19 18.23 -5.64
N LEU A 125 -21.24 19.12 -5.91
CA LEU A 125 -21.40 20.57 -5.75
C LEU A 125 -21.86 21.25 -7.06
N GLY A 126 -21.97 20.51 -8.17
CA GLY A 126 -22.46 21.01 -9.46
C GLY A 126 -21.41 21.80 -10.27
N THR A 127 -21.69 22.01 -11.55
CA THR A 127 -20.79 22.69 -12.52
C THR A 127 -20.87 24.22 -12.46
N GLU A 128 -21.87 24.78 -11.78
CA GLU A 128 -22.19 26.22 -11.74
C GLU A 128 -21.21 27.06 -10.90
N ILE A 129 -20.24 26.43 -10.25
CA ILE A 129 -19.34 27.07 -9.27
C ILE A 129 -17.93 27.33 -9.84
N LEU A 130 -17.66 26.86 -11.06
CA LEU A 130 -16.37 27.04 -11.73
C LEU A 130 -16.39 28.29 -12.62
N THR A 131 -15.34 29.10 -12.54
CA THR A 131 -15.11 30.19 -13.50
C THR A 131 -14.77 29.61 -14.87
N THR A 132 -15.12 30.31 -15.94
CA THR A 132 -14.85 29.88 -17.34
C THR A 132 -13.37 29.65 -17.62
N GLU A 133 -12.48 30.28 -16.85
CA GLU A 133 -11.03 30.12 -16.90
C GLU A 133 -10.58 28.81 -16.23
N ALA A 134 -11.11 28.50 -15.05
CA ALA A 134 -10.83 27.24 -14.36
C ALA A 134 -11.30 26.03 -15.19
N ILE A 135 -12.42 26.15 -15.90
CA ILE A 135 -12.91 25.09 -16.80
C ILE A 135 -11.93 24.86 -17.96
N LYS A 136 -11.30 25.91 -18.49
CA LYS A 136 -10.30 25.78 -19.56
C LYS A 136 -9.05 25.09 -19.04
N GLU A 137 -8.51 25.51 -17.88
CA GLU A 137 -7.34 24.86 -17.27
C GLU A 137 -7.58 23.38 -16.98
N ILE A 138 -8.78 23.02 -16.50
CA ILE A 138 -9.14 21.64 -16.20
C ILE A 138 -9.30 20.82 -17.50
N ASN A 139 -9.93 21.38 -18.53
CA ASN A 139 -10.09 20.71 -19.82
C ASN A 139 -8.76 20.54 -20.57
N ASP A 140 -7.86 21.51 -20.48
CA ASP A 140 -6.53 21.42 -21.09
C ASP A 140 -5.68 20.33 -20.41
N THR A 141 -5.91 20.09 -19.12
CA THR A 141 -5.14 19.10 -18.33
C THR A 141 -5.74 17.69 -18.39
N TYR A 142 -7.08 17.55 -18.36
CA TYR A 142 -7.77 16.26 -18.21
C TYR A 142 -8.69 15.88 -19.38
N GLY A 143 -8.75 16.71 -20.42
CA GLY A 143 -9.55 16.46 -21.63
C GLY A 143 -11.02 16.89 -21.51
N THR A 144 -11.67 17.06 -22.66
CA THR A 144 -13.05 17.57 -22.77
C THR A 144 -14.08 16.59 -22.23
N GLY A 145 -14.48 16.75 -20.98
CA GLY A 145 -15.59 16.06 -20.34
C GLY A 145 -16.42 16.99 -19.45
N PRO A 146 -17.62 16.59 -19.01
CA PRO A 146 -18.41 17.39 -18.07
C PRO A 146 -17.68 17.48 -16.72
N VAL A 147 -17.15 18.66 -16.40
CA VAL A 147 -16.40 18.93 -15.16
C VAL A 147 -17.37 19.01 -13.98
N GLN A 148 -17.62 17.89 -13.32
CA GLN A 148 -18.36 17.87 -12.05
C GLN A 148 -17.41 18.07 -10.88
N VAL A 149 -17.74 19.00 -9.99
CA VAL A 149 -17.01 19.21 -8.73
C VAL A 149 -17.73 18.46 -7.62
N ASN A 150 -16.97 17.65 -6.89
CA ASN A 150 -17.45 16.89 -5.74
C ASN A 150 -16.78 17.40 -4.47
N PHE A 151 -17.59 17.53 -3.42
CA PHE A 151 -17.11 17.74 -2.07
C PHE A 151 -17.00 16.40 -1.36
N HIS A 152 -15.85 16.14 -0.75
CA HIS A 152 -15.56 14.92 -0.03
C HIS A 152 -15.28 15.24 1.43
N SER A 153 -16.02 14.59 2.33
CA SER A 153 -15.69 14.53 3.75
C SER A 153 -14.95 13.23 4.03
N CYS A 154 -13.75 13.35 4.56
CA CYS A 154 -12.80 12.27 4.76
C CYS A 154 -12.30 12.25 6.21
N LEU A 155 -11.89 11.07 6.66
CA LEU A 155 -11.31 10.82 7.97
C LEU A 155 -9.97 10.11 7.78
N PHE A 156 -8.93 10.67 8.40
CA PHE A 156 -7.65 9.98 8.51
C PHE A 156 -7.77 8.79 9.46
N PRO A 157 -7.03 7.70 9.21
CA PRO A 157 -7.08 6.54 10.07
C PRO A 157 -6.47 6.87 11.43
N SER A 158 -6.92 6.17 12.48
CA SER A 158 -6.51 6.42 13.86
C SER A 158 -5.22 5.69 14.27
N PHE A 159 -4.48 5.08 13.34
CA PHE A 159 -3.26 4.34 13.68
C PHE A 159 -2.03 5.25 13.57
N GLU A 160 -1.16 5.20 14.56
CA GLU A 160 0.17 5.83 14.50
C GLU A 160 1.13 4.92 13.71
N THR A 161 1.95 5.53 12.84
CA THR A 161 3.00 4.83 12.07
C THR A 161 3.93 4.05 13.01
N GLY A 162 3.79 2.73 13.02
CA GLY A 162 4.49 1.82 13.95
C GLY A 162 3.57 0.95 14.80
N SER A 163 2.28 1.27 14.88
CA SER A 163 1.28 0.40 15.50
C SER A 163 0.83 -0.67 14.50
N ILE A 164 1.35 -1.89 14.66
CA ILE A 164 0.75 -3.11 14.09
C ILE A 164 -0.66 -3.26 14.67
N THR A 165 -1.67 -2.80 13.93
CA THR A 165 -3.05 -3.19 14.24
C THR A 165 -3.17 -4.69 13.97
N ALA A 166 -3.39 -5.47 15.02
CA ALA A 166 -3.86 -6.83 14.89
C ALA A 166 -5.06 -6.81 13.94
N THR A 167 -4.96 -7.56 12.85
CA THR A 167 -6.06 -7.71 11.90
C THR A 167 -7.29 -8.18 12.69
N ARG A 168 -8.38 -7.41 12.65
CA ARG A 168 -9.67 -7.85 13.18
C ARG A 168 -10.04 -9.12 12.43
N SER A 169 -9.93 -10.26 13.10
CA SER A 169 -10.59 -11.49 12.68
C SER A 169 -12.05 -11.13 12.42
N ILE A 170 -12.47 -11.29 11.16
CA ILE A 170 -13.83 -11.03 10.72
C ILE A 170 -14.75 -11.90 11.56
N ALA A 171 -15.45 -11.29 12.51
CA ALA A 171 -16.59 -11.91 13.17
C ALA A 171 -17.68 -12.04 12.10
N SER A 172 -17.79 -13.23 11.50
CA SER A 172 -18.83 -13.55 10.52
C SER A 172 -20.21 -13.31 11.11
N LYS A 173 -20.89 -12.26 10.63
CA LYS A 173 -22.35 -12.25 10.60
C LYS A 173 -22.77 -13.40 9.69
N LYS A 174 -23.59 -14.32 10.21
CA LYS A 174 -24.14 -15.44 9.45
C LYS A 174 -24.85 -14.91 8.19
N PRO A 175 -24.40 -15.26 6.96
CA PRO A 175 -25.18 -15.04 5.75
C PRO A 175 -26.33 -16.05 5.71
N GLN A 176 -27.51 -15.63 5.23
CA GLN A 176 -28.60 -16.53 4.90
C GLN A 176 -28.20 -17.45 3.72
N PRO A 177 -28.67 -18.71 3.70
CA PRO A 177 -28.25 -19.67 2.71
C PRO A 177 -29.04 -19.48 1.41
N VAL A 178 -28.34 -19.13 0.33
CA VAL A 178 -28.80 -19.46 -1.02
C VAL A 178 -27.86 -20.51 -1.59
N GLY A 179 -28.37 -21.74 -1.57
CA GLY A 179 -27.99 -22.92 -2.34
C GLY A 179 -26.51 -23.20 -2.55
N ASN A 180 -25.98 -24.17 -1.81
CA ASN A 180 -24.77 -24.87 -2.23
C ASN A 180 -24.88 -26.38 -1.95
N VAL A 181 -24.61 -27.14 -3.00
CA VAL A 181 -24.55 -28.62 -3.13
C VAL A 181 -23.44 -29.27 -2.28
N TRP A 182 -22.80 -28.51 -1.38
CA TRP A 182 -21.72 -28.99 -0.53
C TRP A 182 -21.93 -28.50 0.91
N SER A 183 -22.94 -29.05 1.57
CA SER A 183 -23.07 -28.96 3.02
C SER A 183 -23.75 -30.24 3.50
N LEU A 184 -22.94 -31.16 4.01
CA LEU A 184 -23.43 -32.27 4.80
C LEU A 184 -24.01 -31.70 6.11
N PRO A 185 -25.20 -32.14 6.56
CA PRO A 185 -25.81 -31.63 7.78
C PRO A 185 -25.02 -32.06 9.04
N ASP A 186 -24.83 -31.10 9.95
CA ASP A 186 -24.07 -31.15 11.22
C ASP A 186 -24.61 -32.11 12.32
N ASP A 187 -25.61 -32.95 12.05
CA ASP A 187 -26.24 -33.80 13.10
C ASP A 187 -25.71 -35.25 13.17
N ASP A 188 -24.72 -35.62 12.34
CA ASP A 188 -24.05 -36.94 12.36
C ASP A 188 -22.55 -36.87 12.74
N LEU A 189 -22.08 -35.76 13.32
CA LEU A 189 -20.65 -35.56 13.61
C LEU A 189 -20.13 -36.27 14.87
N ASN A 190 -20.97 -37.03 15.58
CA ASN A 190 -20.54 -37.85 16.72
C ASN A 190 -20.40 -39.35 16.40
N ASP A 191 -20.69 -39.78 15.17
CA ASP A 191 -20.60 -41.18 14.74
C ASP A 191 -19.88 -41.34 13.40
N VAL A 192 -18.98 -40.40 13.07
CA VAL A 192 -17.99 -40.60 12.01
C VAL A 192 -16.80 -41.32 12.62
N ASP A 193 -16.75 -42.64 12.43
CA ASP A 193 -15.56 -43.44 12.70
C ASP A 193 -14.34 -42.73 12.11
N ASN A 194 -13.35 -42.44 12.98
CA ASN A 194 -12.13 -41.74 12.60
C ASN A 194 -11.46 -42.55 11.48
N ILE A 195 -11.42 -42.01 10.26
CA ILE A 195 -10.89 -42.71 9.09
C ILE A 195 -9.42 -43.04 9.38
N ASP A 196 -9.13 -44.34 9.48
CA ASP A 196 -7.80 -44.80 9.80
C ASP A 196 -6.84 -44.49 8.64
N SER A 197 -5.76 -43.80 8.97
CA SER A 197 -4.80 -43.30 7.97
C SER A 197 -3.99 -44.43 7.33
N GLU A 198 -4.00 -45.64 7.92
CA GLU A 198 -3.35 -46.83 7.39
C GLU A 198 -4.20 -47.61 6.37
N ASP A 199 -5.53 -47.43 6.33
CA ASP A 199 -6.43 -48.08 5.35
C ASP A 199 -6.52 -47.30 4.01
N LEU A 200 -6.11 -46.03 4.02
CA LEU A 200 -6.15 -45.12 2.86
C LEU A 200 -4.99 -45.29 1.86
N LEU A 201 -3.93 -46.02 2.23
CA LEU A 201 -2.76 -46.24 1.40
C LEU A 201 -2.63 -47.72 1.05
N ASP A 202 -2.67 -48.04 -0.23
CA ASP A 202 -2.45 -49.40 -0.70
C ASP A 202 -0.99 -49.84 -0.46
N PRO A 203 -0.71 -51.14 -0.27
CA PRO A 203 0.65 -51.67 -0.07
C PRO A 203 1.58 -51.47 -1.29
N GLU A 204 1.06 -50.96 -2.40
CA GLU A 204 1.84 -50.58 -3.57
C GLU A 204 2.39 -49.15 -3.48
N ASP A 205 1.71 -48.22 -2.81
CA ASP A 205 2.16 -46.83 -2.63
C ASP A 205 3.29 -46.69 -1.60
N LEU A 206 3.39 -47.64 -0.67
CA LEU A 206 4.48 -47.72 0.31
C LEU A 206 5.80 -48.16 -0.32
N LYS A 207 5.80 -48.65 -1.57
CA LYS A 207 7.02 -49.06 -2.27
C LYS A 207 7.77 -47.82 -2.75
N LYS A 208 8.91 -47.56 -2.11
CA LYS A 208 9.83 -46.50 -2.52
C LYS A 208 10.29 -46.77 -3.97
N PRO A 209 10.11 -45.82 -4.91
CA PRO A 209 10.54 -46.02 -6.29
C PRO A 209 12.06 -46.25 -6.34
N GLU A 210 12.48 -47.23 -7.13
CA GLU A 210 13.90 -47.59 -7.30
C GLU A 210 14.70 -46.43 -7.90
N ALA A 211 15.93 -46.23 -7.43
CA ALA A 211 16.78 -45.09 -7.82
C ALA A 211 17.07 -45.01 -9.34
N SER A 212 16.82 -46.10 -10.07
CA SER A 212 16.89 -46.18 -11.53
C SER A 212 15.73 -45.50 -12.25
N GLU A 213 14.54 -45.43 -11.65
CA GLU A 213 13.33 -44.82 -12.25
C GLU A 213 13.23 -43.31 -11.97
N LEU A 214 13.92 -42.83 -10.93
CA LEU A 214 14.02 -41.41 -10.55
C LEU A 214 14.91 -40.56 -11.48
N ARG A 215 15.34 -41.09 -12.64
CA ARG A 215 16.15 -40.32 -13.61
C ARG A 215 15.30 -39.35 -14.44
N VAL A 216 14.63 -38.42 -13.77
CA VAL A 216 13.89 -37.29 -14.37
C VAL A 216 14.83 -36.10 -14.55
N CYS A 217 15.99 -36.33 -15.15
CA CYS A 217 16.82 -35.24 -15.67
C CYS A 217 17.60 -35.76 -16.87
N GLY A 218 17.35 -35.19 -18.06
CA GLY A 218 18.02 -35.51 -19.32
C GLY A 218 19.52 -35.16 -19.37
N THR A 219 20.19 -35.10 -18.22
CA THR A 219 21.62 -34.78 -18.09
C THR A 219 22.52 -36.01 -17.94
N THR A 220 21.97 -37.22 -18.10
CA THR A 220 22.78 -38.45 -18.14
C THR A 220 23.39 -38.74 -19.53
N GLY A 221 23.29 -37.80 -20.48
CA GLY A 221 24.19 -37.75 -21.63
C GLY A 221 25.43 -36.95 -21.27
N LYS A 222 26.60 -37.27 -21.86
CA LYS A 222 27.84 -36.50 -21.67
C LYS A 222 27.53 -35.00 -21.75
N ARG A 223 27.67 -34.28 -20.63
CA ARG A 223 27.36 -32.84 -20.54
C ARG A 223 28.22 -32.12 -21.57
N LYS A 224 27.60 -31.43 -22.53
CA LYS A 224 28.30 -30.66 -23.55
C LYS A 224 28.51 -29.24 -23.03
N ALA A 225 29.70 -28.69 -23.21
CA ALA A 225 29.96 -27.29 -22.90
C ALA A 225 29.10 -26.38 -23.78
N CYS A 226 28.57 -25.28 -23.21
CA CYS A 226 27.88 -24.23 -23.95
C CYS A 226 28.83 -23.58 -24.99
N LYS A 227 28.28 -22.99 -26.07
CA LYS A 227 29.06 -22.41 -27.18
C LYS A 227 30.09 -21.35 -26.73
N ASP A 228 29.80 -20.60 -25.66
CA ASP A 228 30.69 -19.61 -25.03
C ASP A 228 30.87 -19.86 -23.52
N CYS A 229 31.12 -21.12 -23.09
CA CYS A 229 31.42 -21.38 -21.67
C CYS A 229 32.80 -20.81 -21.30
N SER A 230 32.78 -19.79 -20.45
CA SER A 230 33.94 -19.23 -19.72
C SER A 230 34.24 -20.00 -18.42
N CYS A 231 33.55 -21.11 -18.21
CA CYS A 231 33.46 -21.83 -16.94
C CYS A 231 34.49 -22.95 -16.78
N GLY A 232 35.46 -23.06 -17.69
CA GLY A 232 36.53 -24.07 -17.66
C GLY A 232 36.12 -25.50 -18.05
N LEU A 233 34.81 -25.79 -18.10
CA LEU A 233 34.28 -27.12 -18.42
C LEU A 233 34.62 -27.58 -19.86
N ARG A 234 34.86 -26.63 -20.77
CA ARG A 234 35.27 -26.93 -22.16
C ARG A 234 36.68 -27.52 -22.20
N GLU A 235 37.62 -26.95 -21.46
CA GLU A 235 38.99 -27.43 -21.40
C GLU A 235 39.08 -28.82 -20.76
N GLU A 236 38.23 -29.12 -19.77
CA GLU A 236 38.22 -30.43 -19.10
C GLU A 236 37.65 -31.56 -19.95
N LEU A 237 36.66 -31.26 -20.80
CA LEU A 237 36.11 -32.22 -21.75
C LEU A 237 37.06 -32.51 -22.92
N ASP A 238 37.80 -31.51 -23.42
CA ASP A 238 38.84 -31.69 -24.44
C ASP A 238 40.07 -32.45 -23.89
N ALA A 239 40.36 -32.34 -22.58
CA ALA A 239 41.46 -33.04 -21.91
C ALA A 239 41.15 -34.49 -21.48
N GLY A 240 39.96 -35.02 -21.80
CA GLY A 240 39.62 -36.44 -21.60
C GLY A 240 39.49 -36.91 -20.15
N LYS A 241 39.39 -36.01 -19.17
CA LYS A 241 39.13 -36.37 -17.77
C LYS A 241 37.63 -36.55 -17.55
N GLU A 242 37.22 -37.70 -17.00
CA GLU A 242 35.87 -37.84 -16.47
C GLU A 242 35.63 -36.80 -15.37
N PRO A 243 34.41 -36.23 -15.24
CA PRO A 243 34.10 -35.26 -14.21
C PRO A 243 34.07 -35.96 -12.84
N GLY A 244 35.25 -36.20 -12.29
CA GLY A 244 35.41 -36.63 -10.90
C GLY A 244 34.83 -35.56 -9.98
N THR A 245 34.12 -36.00 -8.96
CA THR A 245 33.63 -35.17 -7.85
C THR A 245 34.83 -34.56 -7.15
N LYS A 246 35.27 -33.38 -7.59
CA LYS A 246 36.29 -32.61 -6.88
C LYS A 246 35.61 -32.01 -5.66
N ASP A 247 36.19 -32.21 -4.49
CA ASP A 247 35.74 -31.57 -3.25
C ASP A 247 35.66 -30.06 -3.48
N VAL A 248 34.44 -29.54 -3.51
CA VAL A 248 34.18 -28.14 -3.85
C VAL A 248 34.47 -27.32 -2.60
N ASN A 249 35.74 -26.96 -2.37
CA ASN A 249 36.04 -26.02 -1.30
C ASN A 249 35.63 -24.60 -1.74
N SER A 250 34.96 -23.87 -0.84
CA SER A 250 34.61 -22.46 -1.04
C SER A 250 35.83 -21.60 -1.35
N SER A 251 35.64 -20.44 -2.00
CA SER A 251 36.71 -19.50 -2.34
C SER A 251 37.51 -18.98 -1.13
N CYS A 252 36.94 -19.06 0.09
CA CYS A 252 37.60 -18.69 1.34
C CYS A 252 38.33 -19.87 2.02
N GLY A 253 38.30 -21.07 1.43
CA GLY A 253 39.02 -22.26 1.88
C GLY A 253 38.48 -22.92 3.15
N SER A 254 37.41 -22.39 3.75
CA SER A 254 36.91 -22.84 5.06
C SER A 254 35.67 -23.74 5.03
N CYS A 255 34.96 -23.84 3.90
CA CYS A 255 33.74 -24.64 3.77
C CYS A 255 33.82 -25.62 2.60
N TYR A 256 33.78 -26.92 2.92
CA TYR A 256 33.88 -28.04 1.97
C TYR A 256 32.58 -28.33 1.18
N LEU A 257 31.47 -27.65 1.50
CA LEU A 257 30.19 -27.72 0.76
C LEU A 257 30.11 -26.75 -0.42
N GLY A 258 31.16 -25.97 -0.66
CA GLY A 258 31.26 -25.06 -1.80
C GLY A 258 30.54 -23.73 -1.61
N ASP A 259 30.77 -22.84 -2.57
CA ASP A 259 30.42 -21.42 -2.55
C ASP A 259 28.91 -21.14 -2.82
N ALA A 260 28.06 -22.17 -2.82
CA ALA A 260 26.62 -22.06 -3.05
C ALA A 260 25.86 -21.44 -1.85
N PHE A 261 26.54 -21.29 -0.70
CA PHE A 261 26.00 -20.65 0.49
C PHE A 261 26.99 -19.60 1.03
N ARG A 262 27.23 -18.56 0.21
CA ARG A 262 27.95 -17.37 0.64
C ARG A 262 27.20 -16.74 1.81
N CYS A 263 27.78 -16.85 2.99
CA CYS A 263 27.42 -16.34 4.33
C CYS A 263 26.03 -15.70 4.55
N ALA A 264 25.55 -14.76 3.72
CA ALA A 264 24.22 -14.16 3.87
C ALA A 264 23.04 -15.15 3.75
N SER A 265 23.20 -16.25 2.98
CA SER A 265 22.12 -17.21 2.69
C SER A 265 22.37 -18.61 3.26
N CYS A 266 23.40 -18.79 4.08
CA CYS A 266 23.77 -20.11 4.60
C CYS A 266 22.83 -20.53 5.74
N PRO A 267 22.11 -21.67 5.63
CA PRO A 267 21.27 -22.18 6.72
C PRO A 267 22.06 -22.46 8.01
N TYR A 268 23.38 -22.61 7.89
CA TYR A 268 24.31 -22.95 8.97
C TYR A 268 25.21 -21.77 9.39
N LEU A 269 24.78 -20.53 9.12
CA LEU A 269 25.54 -19.34 9.50
C LEU A 269 25.70 -19.27 11.03
N GLY A 270 26.95 -19.29 11.50
CA GLY A 270 27.29 -19.25 12.94
C GLY A 270 27.66 -20.60 13.55
N MET A 271 27.56 -21.70 12.79
CA MET A 271 28.06 -23.02 13.20
C MET A 271 29.48 -23.27 12.65
N PRO A 272 30.30 -24.10 13.31
CA PRO A 272 31.62 -24.45 12.81
C PRO A 272 31.54 -25.14 11.46
N ALA A 273 32.57 -24.96 10.63
CA ALA A 273 32.63 -25.57 9.30
C ALA A 273 32.51 -27.11 9.36
N PHE A 274 31.78 -27.67 8.40
CA PHE A 274 31.67 -29.12 8.25
C PHE A 274 33.04 -29.71 7.91
N LYS A 275 33.39 -30.80 8.58
CA LYS A 275 34.62 -31.56 8.31
C LYS A 275 34.46 -32.29 6.97
N PRO A 276 35.54 -32.42 6.17
CA PRO A 276 35.53 -33.29 5.00
C PRO A 276 35.30 -34.73 5.47
N GLY A 277 34.36 -35.41 4.83
CA GLY A 277 34.09 -36.84 5.00
C GLY A 277 34.89 -37.64 3.99
#